data_AF-A0A7G8FKE1-F1
#
_entry.id   AF-A0A7G8FKE1-F1
#
_cell.length_a   1.000
_cell.length_b   1.000
_cell.length_c   1.000
_cell.angle_alpha   90.00
_cell.angle_beta   90.00
_cell.angle_gamma   90.00
#
_symmetry.space_group_name_H-M   'P 1'
#
loop_
_entity.id
_entity.type
_entity.pdbx_description
1 polymer ?
#
loop_
_entity_poly.entity_id
_entity_poly.type
_entity_poly.pdbx_seq_one_letter_code
_entity_poly.pdbx_strand_id
1 'polypeptide(L)'
;MGLEDPPAPPQAPLVEAVDCEFDWSMGGEGADKNPSEVLVMMFPQVRGVEKQDWMAVKNSPKNKSNLDLMLACCKSEIETSQSKHVFPTPDCFKRVASLLRKQKDYARELGIVELYWLLCDSVFEEVKRRDGLRAQLMAQHSALKAGFKKRHDKAQLLLQLKRDNAALMPQ
;
A
#
# COMPACT_ATOMS: atom_id res chain seq x y z
N MET A 1 -32.38 -47.36 -1.90
CA MET A 1 -31.66 -46.54 -2.90
C MET A 1 -32.04 -45.09 -2.60
N GLY A 2 -31.34 -44.35 -1.75
CA GLY A 2 -29.92 -44.02 -1.77
C GLY A 2 -29.80 -42.59 -2.32
N LEU A 3 -30.12 -41.58 -1.50
CA LEU A 3 -29.95 -40.16 -1.85
C LEU A 3 -28.45 -39.86 -1.97
N GLU A 4 -28.00 -39.45 -3.16
CA GLU A 4 -26.65 -38.91 -3.34
C GLU A 4 -26.65 -37.41 -3.04
N ASP A 5 -25.83 -37.01 -2.06
CA ASP A 5 -25.51 -35.61 -1.77
C ASP A 5 -24.62 -35.02 -2.88
N PRO A 6 -24.79 -33.73 -3.23
CA PRO A 6 -23.91 -33.06 -4.19
C PRO A 6 -22.51 -32.82 -3.57
N PRO A 7 -21.44 -32.83 -4.39
CA PRO A 7 -20.07 -32.73 -3.89
C PRO A 7 -19.81 -31.34 -3.29
N ALA A 8 -19.16 -31.32 -2.12
CA ALA A 8 -18.75 -30.10 -1.46
C ALA A 8 -17.82 -29.26 -2.36
N PRO A 9 -17.96 -27.92 -2.36
CA PRO A 9 -17.09 -27.06 -3.14
C PRO A 9 -15.64 -27.20 -2.64
N PRO A 10 -14.65 -27.15 -3.55
CA PRO A 10 -13.25 -27.26 -3.19
C PRO A 10 -12.89 -26.14 -2.22
N GLN A 11 -12.46 -26.52 -1.01
CA GLN A 11 -11.90 -25.58 -0.06
C GLN A 11 -10.65 -24.98 -0.69
N ALA A 12 -10.68 -23.66 -0.94
CA ALA A 12 -9.50 -22.92 -1.34
C ALA A 12 -8.40 -23.16 -0.30
N PRO A 13 -7.15 -23.45 -0.70
CA PRO A 13 -6.06 -23.57 0.26
C PRO A 13 -6.00 -22.28 1.06
N LEU A 14 -6.13 -22.41 2.38
CA LEU A 14 -5.70 -21.37 3.31
C LEU A 14 -4.22 -21.16 3.03
N VAL A 15 -3.93 -20.17 2.18
CA VAL A 15 -2.58 -19.65 2.02
C VAL A 15 -2.23 -19.16 3.41
N GLU A 16 -1.37 -19.92 4.09
CA GLU A 16 -0.69 -19.48 5.29
C GLU A 16 -0.20 -18.08 4.97
N ALA A 17 -0.80 -17.09 5.63
CA ALA A 17 -0.27 -15.75 5.60
C ALA A 17 1.12 -15.91 6.18
N VAL A 18 2.11 -15.95 5.28
CA VAL A 18 3.50 -15.84 5.68
C VAL A 18 3.52 -14.53 6.44
N ASP A 19 3.60 -14.64 7.77
CA ASP A 19 4.05 -13.57 8.65
C ASP A 19 5.52 -13.34 8.24
N CYS A 20 5.69 -12.76 7.04
CA CYS A 20 6.89 -12.06 6.70
C CYS A 20 6.87 -10.88 7.66
N GLU A 21 7.50 -11.06 8.82
CA GLU A 21 8.16 -9.99 9.55
C GLU A 21 9.22 -9.40 8.62
N PHE A 22 8.78 -8.76 7.55
CA PHE A 22 9.60 -7.90 6.74
C PHE A 22 9.80 -6.66 7.62
N ASP A 23 10.98 -6.59 8.24
CA ASP A 23 11.36 -5.50 9.11
C ASP A 23 11.48 -4.23 8.24
N TRP A 24 10.40 -3.44 8.22
CA TRP A 24 10.33 -2.13 7.56
C TRP A 24 11.14 -1.05 8.29
N SER A 25 11.94 -1.40 9.30
CA SER A 25 12.94 -0.51 9.87
C SER A 25 13.92 -0.11 8.78
N MET A 26 13.60 0.98 8.06
CA MET A 26 14.38 1.52 6.96
C MET A 26 15.78 1.91 7.45
N GLY A 27 16.68 0.94 7.42
CA GLY A 27 18.12 1.06 7.64
C GLY A 27 18.84 0.41 6.46
N GLY A 28 19.13 1.18 5.42
CA GLY A 28 20.22 0.89 4.48
C GLY A 28 19.91 0.16 3.16
N GLU A 29 18.95 -0.77 3.08
CA GLU A 29 18.84 -1.66 1.89
C GLU A 29 17.79 -1.27 0.81
N GLY A 30 17.23 -0.07 0.91
CA GLY A 30 16.18 0.43 0.01
C GLY A 30 16.58 1.56 -0.94
N ALA A 31 17.82 2.06 -0.87
CA ALA A 31 18.19 3.33 -1.51
C ALA A 31 18.13 3.34 -3.05
N ASP A 32 18.22 2.17 -3.70
CA ASP A 32 18.23 2.04 -5.16
C ASP A 32 16.92 1.51 -5.77
N LYS A 33 15.94 1.11 -4.95
CA LYS A 33 14.71 0.48 -5.43
C LYS A 33 13.67 1.52 -5.78
N ASN A 34 13.11 1.42 -6.99
CA ASN A 34 12.04 2.33 -7.38
C ASN A 34 10.73 1.99 -6.65
N PRO A 35 9.85 2.98 -6.38
CA PRO A 35 8.54 2.76 -5.75
C PRO A 35 7.70 1.60 -6.32
N SER A 36 7.76 1.34 -7.62
CA SER A 36 7.03 0.22 -8.24
C SER A 36 7.58 -1.14 -7.79
N GLU A 37 8.90 -1.29 -7.69
CA GLU A 37 9.56 -2.50 -7.17
C GLU A 37 9.22 -2.72 -5.71
N VAL A 38 9.23 -1.66 -4.90
CA VAL A 38 8.85 -1.73 -3.48
C VAL A 38 7.40 -2.22 -3.34
N LEU A 39 6.49 -1.74 -4.18
CA LEU A 39 5.11 -2.23 -4.20
C LEU A 39 5.02 -3.72 -4.53
N VAL A 40 5.76 -4.19 -5.54
CA VAL A 40 5.76 -5.61 -5.94
C VAL A 40 6.40 -6.51 -4.88
N MET A 41 7.40 -6.03 -4.15
CA MET A 41 7.97 -6.76 -3.02
C MET A 41 6.96 -6.93 -1.88
N MET A 42 6.18 -5.89 -1.57
CA MET A 42 5.11 -5.95 -0.57
C MET A 42 3.93 -6.82 -1.01
N PHE A 43 3.58 -6.74 -2.30
CA PHE A 43 2.42 -7.38 -2.89
C PHE A 43 2.82 -8.07 -4.19
N PRO A 44 3.40 -9.29 -4.11
CA PRO A 44 3.84 -10.03 -5.29
C PRO A 44 2.72 -10.26 -6.31
N GLN A 45 1.46 -10.33 -5.87
CA GLN A 45 0.31 -10.53 -6.74
C GLN A 45 0.05 -9.37 -7.72
N VAL A 46 0.67 -8.21 -7.50
CA VAL A 46 0.56 -7.04 -8.40
C VAL A 46 1.51 -7.16 -9.60
N ARG A 47 2.40 -8.15 -9.59
CA ARG A 47 3.27 -8.48 -10.73
C ARG A 47 2.42 -8.90 -11.93
N GLY A 48 2.65 -8.26 -13.08
CA GLY A 48 1.94 -8.60 -14.32
C GLY A 48 0.46 -8.20 -14.38
N VAL A 49 -0.07 -7.50 -13.36
CA VAL A 49 -1.45 -7.01 -13.39
C VAL A 49 -1.59 -5.84 -14.36
N GLU A 50 -2.68 -5.86 -15.15
CA GLU A 50 -3.04 -4.79 -16.08
C GLU A 50 -3.24 -3.45 -15.37
N LYS A 51 -2.97 -2.35 -16.09
CA LYS A 51 -3.14 -1.00 -15.54
C LYS A 51 -4.61 -0.74 -15.22
N GLN A 52 -4.84 -0.08 -14.10
CA GLN A 52 -6.18 0.26 -13.61
C GLN A 52 -6.23 1.74 -13.25
N ASP A 53 -7.28 2.42 -13.72
CA ASP A 53 -7.52 3.82 -13.40
C ASP A 53 -8.47 3.94 -12.20
N TRP A 54 -8.00 4.58 -11.14
CA TRP A 54 -8.81 4.88 -9.97
C TRP A 54 -10.15 5.55 -10.33
N MET A 55 -10.18 6.44 -11.32
CA MET A 55 -11.38 7.17 -11.73
C MET A 55 -12.45 6.25 -12.33
N ALA A 56 -12.03 5.20 -13.07
CA ALA A 56 -12.93 4.18 -13.59
C ALA A 56 -13.44 3.24 -12.48
N VAL A 57 -12.59 2.98 -11.49
CA VAL A 57 -12.84 1.96 -10.46
C VAL A 57 -13.62 2.49 -9.26
N LYS A 58 -13.50 3.79 -8.94
CA LYS A 58 -14.08 4.39 -7.73
C LYS A 58 -15.62 4.39 -7.68
N ASN A 59 -16.31 4.30 -8.81
CA ASN A 59 -17.78 4.40 -8.81
C ASN A 59 -18.48 3.11 -8.36
N SER A 60 -17.78 1.98 -8.36
CA SER A 60 -18.31 0.69 -7.89
C SER A 60 -17.89 0.42 -6.44
N PRO A 61 -18.84 0.25 -5.50
CA PRO A 61 -18.53 -0.13 -4.12
C PRO A 61 -17.78 -1.47 -4.02
N LYS A 62 -18.14 -2.45 -4.86
CA LYS A 62 -17.50 -3.78 -4.93
C LYS A 62 -16.04 -3.66 -5.32
N ASN A 63 -15.75 -2.78 -6.27
CA ASN A 63 -14.40 -2.56 -6.76
C ASN A 63 -13.53 -1.88 -5.69
N LYS A 64 -14.07 -0.90 -4.98
CA LYS A 64 -13.40 -0.24 -3.86
C LYS A 64 -13.05 -1.21 -2.72
N SER A 65 -13.74 -2.33 -2.56
CA SER A 65 -13.41 -3.35 -1.56
C SER A 65 -12.40 -4.40 -2.03
N ASN A 66 -12.09 -4.46 -3.33
CA ASN A 66 -11.16 -5.43 -3.88
C ASN A 66 -9.72 -4.92 -3.69
N LEU A 67 -8.94 -5.59 -2.84
CA LEU A 67 -7.57 -5.18 -2.52
C LEU A 67 -6.66 -5.20 -3.74
N ASP A 68 -6.69 -6.27 -4.54
CA ASP A 68 -5.81 -6.44 -5.71
C ASP A 68 -6.06 -5.37 -6.76
N LEU A 69 -7.34 -5.03 -6.98
CA LEU A 69 -7.73 -3.96 -7.88
C LEU A 69 -7.24 -2.60 -7.39
N MET A 70 -7.29 -2.35 -6.08
CA MET A 70 -6.76 -1.10 -5.49
C MET A 70 -5.24 -1.03 -5.56
N LEU A 71 -4.54 -2.15 -5.40
CA LEU A 71 -3.10 -2.23 -5.56
C LEU A 71 -2.68 -2.00 -7.02
N ALA A 72 -3.45 -2.49 -7.99
CA ALA A 72 -3.26 -2.20 -9.42
C ALA A 72 -3.44 -0.70 -9.74
N CYS A 73 -4.40 -0.04 -9.08
CA CYS A 73 -4.54 1.42 -9.15
C CYS A 73 -3.33 2.14 -8.54
N CYS A 74 -2.82 1.70 -7.39
CA CYS A 74 -1.59 2.24 -6.80
C CYS A 74 -0.40 2.10 -7.74
N LYS A 75 -0.21 0.93 -8.36
CA LYS A 75 0.85 0.71 -9.35
C LYS A 75 0.75 1.68 -10.53
N SER A 76 -0.45 1.81 -11.10
CA SER A 76 -0.70 2.72 -12.23
C SER A 76 -0.44 4.19 -11.86
N GLU A 77 -0.77 4.58 -10.63
CA GLU A 77 -0.51 5.91 -10.09
C GLU A 77 0.99 6.15 -9.88
N ILE A 78 1.74 5.17 -9.36
CA ILE A 78 3.20 5.25 -9.23
C ILE A 78 3.84 5.47 -10.60
N GLU A 79 3.52 4.63 -11.59
CA GLU A 79 4.06 4.72 -12.94
C GLU A 79 3.74 6.08 -13.60
N THR A 80 2.52 6.58 -13.40
CA THR A 80 2.10 7.89 -13.92
C THR A 80 2.84 9.04 -13.24
N SER A 81 2.96 8.98 -11.91
CA SER A 81 3.64 9.98 -11.09
C SER A 81 5.12 10.09 -11.46
N GLN A 82 5.79 8.95 -11.64
CA GLN A 82 7.19 8.88 -12.04
C GLN A 82 7.42 9.36 -13.48
N SER A 83 6.58 8.93 -14.43
CA SER A 83 6.74 9.31 -15.84
C SER A 83 6.44 10.79 -16.12
N LYS A 84 5.47 11.37 -15.40
CA LYS A 84 5.06 12.77 -15.59
C LYS A 84 5.69 13.73 -14.58
N HIS A 85 6.39 13.21 -13.56
CA HIS A 85 6.88 13.99 -12.41
C HIS A 85 5.78 14.83 -11.75
N VAL A 86 4.60 14.25 -11.58
CA VAL A 86 3.45 14.88 -10.91
C VAL A 86 3.21 14.16 -9.60
N PHE A 87 2.88 14.90 -8.55
CA PHE A 87 2.58 14.28 -7.26
C PHE A 87 1.44 13.26 -7.37
N PRO A 88 1.57 12.10 -6.73
CA PRO A 88 0.55 11.07 -6.77
C PRO A 88 -0.74 11.54 -6.07
N THR A 89 -1.87 11.13 -6.62
CA THR A 89 -3.16 11.26 -5.95
C THR A 89 -3.25 10.28 -4.77
N PRO A 90 -3.74 10.71 -3.60
CA PRO A 90 -3.69 9.89 -2.39
C PRO A 90 -4.81 8.83 -2.31
N ASP A 91 -5.82 8.87 -3.18
CA ASP A 91 -7.08 8.17 -2.97
C ASP A 91 -6.96 6.63 -2.99
N CYS A 92 -6.26 6.06 -3.98
CA CYS A 92 -6.03 4.62 -4.06
C CYS A 92 -5.18 4.12 -2.88
N PHE A 93 -4.12 4.83 -2.51
CA PHE A 93 -3.26 4.51 -1.36
C PHE A 93 -4.03 4.56 -0.03
N LYS A 94 -4.84 5.62 0.20
CA LYS A 94 -5.72 5.71 1.37
C LYS A 94 -6.69 4.54 1.44
N ARG A 95 -7.18 4.09 0.28
CA ARG A 95 -8.11 2.97 0.21
C ARG A 95 -7.44 1.64 0.54
N VAL A 96 -6.29 1.33 -0.07
CA VAL A 96 -5.49 0.14 0.25
C VAL A 96 -5.16 0.10 1.73
N ALA A 97 -4.63 1.19 2.30
CA ALA A 97 -4.29 1.27 3.71
C ALA A 97 -5.52 1.04 4.63
N SER A 98 -6.71 1.47 4.20
CA SER A 98 -7.96 1.21 4.93
C SER A 98 -8.42 -0.25 4.85
N LEU A 99 -8.14 -0.95 3.74
CA LEU A 99 -8.44 -2.38 3.60
C LEU A 99 -7.49 -3.21 4.47
N LEU A 100 -6.20 -2.90 4.47
CA LEU A 100 -5.20 -3.56 5.31
C LEU A 100 -5.49 -3.39 6.80
N ARG A 101 -5.89 -2.18 7.24
CA ARG A 101 -6.35 -1.94 8.61
C ARG A 101 -7.48 -2.89 9.02
N LYS A 102 -8.46 -3.12 8.13
CA LYS A 102 -9.60 -4.02 8.40
C LYS A 102 -9.16 -5.48 8.53
N GLN A 103 -8.15 -5.87 7.76
CA GLN A 103 -7.52 -7.19 7.84
C GLN A 103 -6.55 -7.33 9.03
N LYS A 104 -6.35 -6.26 9.82
CA LYS A 104 -5.36 -6.17 10.91
C LYS A 104 -3.91 -6.40 10.43
N ASP A 105 -3.65 -6.17 9.14
CA ASP A 105 -2.32 -6.21 8.55
C ASP A 105 -1.68 -4.82 8.67
N TYR A 106 -1.28 -4.48 9.90
CA TYR A 106 -0.73 -3.16 10.21
C TYR A 106 0.67 -2.95 9.64
N ALA A 107 1.43 -4.03 9.42
CA ALA A 107 2.76 -3.97 8.82
C ALA A 107 2.66 -3.54 7.34
N ARG A 108 1.80 -4.19 6.55
CA ARG A 108 1.58 -3.77 5.16
C ARG A 108 0.86 -2.43 5.05
N GLU A 109 0.01 -2.08 6.03
CA GLU A 109 -0.58 -0.73 6.09
C GLU A 109 0.51 0.34 6.20
N LEU A 110 1.49 0.16 7.09
CA LEU A 110 2.64 1.07 7.20
C LEU A 110 3.43 1.13 5.90
N GLY A 111 3.78 -0.04 5.33
CA GLY A 111 4.53 -0.09 4.07
C GLY A 111 3.88 0.67 2.92
N ILE A 112 2.54 0.62 2.80
CA ILE A 112 1.81 1.42 1.79
C ILE A 112 1.89 2.93 2.07
N VAL A 113 1.86 3.34 3.33
CA VAL A 113 1.98 4.76 3.70
C VAL A 113 3.39 5.28 3.45
N GLU A 114 4.40 4.51 3.85
CA GLU A 114 5.81 4.83 3.62
C GLU A 114 6.15 4.86 2.14
N LEU A 115 5.64 3.92 1.36
CA LEU A 115 5.76 3.91 -0.10
C LEU A 115 5.19 5.19 -0.73
N TYR A 116 4.03 5.64 -0.26
CA TYR A 116 3.43 6.89 -0.74
C TYR A 116 4.31 8.10 -0.44
N TRP A 117 4.90 8.15 0.77
CA TRP A 117 5.85 9.20 1.14
C TRP A 117 7.12 9.15 0.29
N LEU A 118 7.68 7.97 0.05
CA LEU A 118 8.83 7.78 -0.84
C LEU A 118 8.54 8.30 -2.25
N LEU A 119 7.36 8.00 -2.79
CA LEU A 119 6.95 8.50 -4.10
C LEU A 119 6.87 10.03 -4.11
N CYS A 120 6.26 10.63 -3.07
CA CYS A 120 6.20 12.09 -2.93
C CYS A 120 7.60 12.72 -2.82
N ASP A 121 8.51 12.12 -2.06
CA ASP A 121 9.90 12.58 -1.92
C ASP A 121 10.64 12.50 -3.26
N SER A 122 10.46 11.42 -4.03
CA SER A 122 11.07 11.25 -5.35
C SER A 122 10.59 12.31 -6.36
N VAL A 123 9.28 12.57 -6.43
CA VAL A 123 8.72 13.60 -7.31
C VAL A 123 9.19 14.99 -6.90
N PHE A 124 9.20 15.27 -5.58
CA PHE A 124 9.66 16.54 -5.06
C PHE A 124 11.09 16.85 -5.49
N GLU A 125 12.01 15.90 -5.35
CA GLU A 125 13.41 16.11 -5.76
C GLU A 125 13.56 16.26 -7.27
N GLU A 126 12.79 15.52 -8.09
CA GLU A 126 12.82 15.70 -9.55
C GLU A 126 12.28 17.06 -10.00
N VAL A 127 11.15 17.52 -9.44
CA VAL A 127 10.53 18.80 -9.83
C VAL A 127 11.33 19.99 -9.27
N LYS A 128 11.87 19.89 -8.05
CA LYS A 128 12.71 20.92 -7.43
C LYS A 128 13.97 21.23 -8.24
N ARG A 129 14.51 20.27 -8.99
CA ARG A 129 15.63 20.51 -9.91
C ARG A 129 15.23 21.30 -11.16
N ARG A 130 13.94 21.30 -11.52
CA ARG A 130 13.41 21.89 -12.76
C ARG A 130 12.76 23.26 -12.54
N ASP A 131 12.14 23.49 -11.39
CA ASP A 131 11.28 24.66 -11.14
C ASP A 131 11.82 25.64 -10.09
N GLY A 132 11.60 26.94 -10.33
CA GLY A 132 11.88 28.03 -9.39
C GLY A 132 10.83 28.23 -8.28
N LEU A 133 9.70 27.51 -8.34
CA LEU A 133 8.55 27.63 -7.41
C LEU A 133 8.68 26.75 -6.16
N ARG A 134 9.87 26.79 -5.52
CA ARG A 134 10.25 25.89 -4.42
C ARG A 134 9.29 25.92 -3.23
N ALA A 135 8.75 27.08 -2.87
CA ALA A 135 7.86 27.23 -1.71
C ALA A 135 6.50 26.54 -1.91
N GLN A 136 5.89 26.69 -3.10
CA GLN A 136 4.63 26.02 -3.42
C GLN A 136 4.81 24.50 -3.48
N LEU A 137 5.91 24.06 -4.08
CA LEU A 137 6.26 22.64 -4.16
C LEU A 137 6.45 22.02 -2.76
N MET A 138 7.16 22.73 -1.86
CA MET A 138 7.34 22.32 -0.47
C MET A 138 6.01 22.25 0.29
N ALA A 139 5.13 23.23 0.11
CA ALA A 139 3.82 23.24 0.75
C ALA A 139 2.95 22.06 0.29
N GLN A 140 2.93 21.76 -1.00
CA GLN A 140 2.21 20.62 -1.56
C GLN A 140 2.77 19.29 -1.05
N HIS A 141 4.09 19.12 -1.11
CA HIS A 141 4.79 17.94 -0.60
C HIS A 141 4.47 17.68 0.88
N SER A 142 4.59 18.71 1.73
CA SER A 142 4.27 18.64 3.16
C SER A 142 2.80 18.27 3.41
N ALA A 143 1.86 18.90 2.69
CA ALA A 143 0.43 18.63 2.84
C ALA A 143 0.07 17.19 2.47
N LEU A 144 0.66 16.63 1.41
CA LEU A 144 0.44 15.25 1.00
C LEU A 144 0.93 14.25 2.05
N LYS A 145 2.14 14.46 2.61
CA LYS A 145 2.67 13.59 3.68
C LYS A 145 1.83 13.70 4.96
N ALA A 146 1.46 14.92 5.35
CA ALA A 146 0.61 15.17 6.52
C ALA A 146 -0.75 14.46 6.42
N GLY A 147 -1.30 14.32 5.21
CA GLY A 147 -2.54 13.60 4.93
C GLY A 147 -2.52 12.11 5.35
N PHE A 148 -1.34 11.53 5.56
CA PHE A 148 -1.18 10.14 6.01
C PHE A 148 -0.62 10.01 7.44
N LYS A 149 -0.09 11.07 8.04
CA LYS A 149 0.57 11.03 9.36
C LYS A 149 -0.27 10.36 10.45
N LYS A 150 -1.54 10.78 10.62
CA LYS A 150 -2.45 10.17 11.61
C LYS A 150 -2.66 8.66 11.39
N ARG A 151 -2.64 8.21 10.13
CA ARG A 151 -2.81 6.80 9.79
C ARG A 151 -1.54 6.01 10.13
N HIS A 152 -0.39 6.55 9.75
CA HIS A 152 0.92 6.00 10.08
C HIS A 152 1.07 5.79 11.59
N ASP A 153 0.94 6.87 12.38
CA ASP A 153 1.11 6.84 13.84
C ASP A 153 0.19 5.79 14.49
N LYS A 154 -1.06 5.71 14.03
CA LYS A 154 -2.02 4.71 14.52
C LYS A 154 -1.68 3.28 14.06
N ALA A 155 -1.12 3.08 12.87
CA ALA A 155 -0.73 1.75 12.40
C ALA A 155 0.47 1.25 13.20
N GLN A 156 1.45 2.12 13.46
CA GLN A 156 2.62 1.85 14.28
C GLN A 156 2.24 1.45 15.71
N LEU A 157 1.33 2.21 16.35
CA LEU A 157 0.84 1.87 17.68
C LEU A 157 0.15 0.49 17.72
N LEU A 158 -0.71 0.20 16.74
CA LEU A 158 -1.41 -1.09 16.70
C LEU A 158 -0.48 -2.26 16.37
N LEU A 159 0.55 -2.05 15.56
CA LEU A 159 1.56 -3.06 15.28
C LEU A 159 2.37 -3.38 16.54
N GLN A 160 2.80 -2.35 17.28
CA GLN A 160 3.50 -2.54 18.55
C GLN A 160 2.64 -3.29 19.56
N LEU A 161 1.37 -2.88 19.73
CA LEU A 161 0.43 -3.56 20.61
C LEU A 161 0.21 -5.03 20.21
N LYS A 162 0.15 -5.34 18.91
CA LYS A 162 0.04 -6.72 18.41
C LYS A 162 1.27 -7.55 18.82
N ARG A 163 2.48 -6.99 18.69
CA ARG A 163 3.74 -7.63 19.08
C ARG A 163 3.82 -7.87 20.58
N ASP A 164 3.50 -6.86 21.38
CA ASP A 164 3.53 -6.94 22.84
C ASP A 164 2.56 -8.02 23.35
N ASN A 165 1.35 -8.09 22.78
CA ASN A 165 0.38 -9.12 23.12
C ASN A 165 0.83 -10.54 22.72
N ALA A 166 1.54 -10.68 21.60
CA ALA A 166 2.09 -11.96 21.17
C ALA A 166 3.22 -12.44 22.11
N ALA A 167 4.06 -11.51 22.59
CA ALA A 167 5.14 -11.82 23.52
C ALA A 167 4.65 -12.23 24.92
N LEU A 168 3.47 -11.76 25.34
CA LEU A 168 2.85 -12.07 26.63
C LEU A 168 2.09 -13.41 26.66
N MET A 169 1.88 -14.05 25.50
CA MET A 169 1.23 -15.35 25.38
C MET A 169 2.23 -16.37 24.81
N PRO A 170 3.24 -16.79 25.59
CA PRO A 170 4.11 -17.88 25.16
C PRO A 170 3.26 -19.14 25.00
N GLN A 171 3.34 -19.76 23.82
CA GLN A 171 2.70 -21.04 23.52
C GLN A 171 3.26 -22.17 24.39
#